data_AF-A0A9D6NVP7-F1
#
_entry.id   AF-A0A9D6NVP7-F1
#
_cell.length_a   1.000
_cell.length_b   1.000
_cell.length_c   1.000
_cell.angle_alpha   90.00
_cell.angle_beta   90.00
_cell.angle_gamma   90.00
#
_symmetry.space_group_name_H-M   'P 1'
#
loop_
_entity.id
_entity.type
_entity.pdbx_description
1 polymer ?
#
loop_
_entity_poly.entity_id
_entity_poly.type
_entity_poly.pdbx_seq_one_letter_code
_entity_poly.pdbx_strand_id
1 'polypeptide(L)'
;RTHTSPMQIRYMETHRPPFKIIVPGRVYRFEQTDATHEAMFFQVEGLVVGKQVSMADLRGTLNEMGRRLYGRNRQVGFVPSYYPFVEPGADFYVQCAVCQGRGCTGCKGQGRLEIGGCGMVHPNVFQAVGYKGVTGFAFGLGLERIAMQKYRVPDIRLFYANNLAFLEQFRGAGLPELEQPAPSVAQRQLERS
;
A
#
# COMPACT_ATOMS: atom_id res chain seq x y z
N ARG A 1 11.30 4.91 12.98
CA ARG A 1 10.49 5.98 12.33
C ARG A 1 9.08 5.47 12.12
N THR A 2 8.07 6.33 12.28
CA THR A 2 6.64 5.96 12.21
C THR A 2 6.12 5.79 10.78
N HIS A 3 6.81 6.36 9.80
CA HIS A 3 6.58 6.25 8.37
C HIS A 3 7.89 6.52 7.62
N THR A 4 7.93 6.29 6.32
CA THR A 4 9.12 6.46 5.46
C THR A 4 9.28 7.88 4.89
N SER A 5 8.27 8.74 5.01
CA SER A 5 8.28 10.14 4.53
C SER A 5 9.49 10.98 4.95
N PRO A 6 10.13 10.82 6.13
CA PRO A 6 11.32 11.59 6.46
C PRO A 6 12.48 11.40 5.46
N MET A 7 12.54 10.25 4.77
CA MET A 7 13.53 10.03 3.71
C MET A 7 13.19 10.82 2.44
N GLN A 8 11.91 11.06 2.16
CA GLN A 8 11.49 11.93 1.07
C GLN A 8 11.92 13.37 1.33
N ILE A 9 11.79 13.84 2.58
CA ILE A 9 12.30 15.16 3.01
C ILE A 9 13.82 15.25 2.81
N ARG A 10 14.58 14.28 3.32
CA ARG A 10 16.04 14.23 3.14
C ARG A 10 16.46 14.19 1.67
N TYR A 11 15.70 13.51 0.82
CA TYR A 11 15.93 13.53 -0.62
C TYR A 11 15.69 14.93 -1.19
N MET A 12 14.61 15.61 -0.78
CA MET A 12 14.30 16.97 -1.22
C MET A 12 15.33 18.02 -0.77
N GLU A 13 15.96 17.85 0.38
CA GLU A 13 17.04 18.74 0.86
C GLU A 13 18.28 18.71 -0.04
N THR A 14 18.53 17.59 -0.72
CA THR A 14 19.76 17.34 -1.48
C THR A 14 19.56 17.32 -3.00
N HIS A 15 18.32 17.25 -3.46
CA HIS A 15 17.96 17.19 -4.88
C HIS A 15 17.06 18.38 -5.26
N ARG A 16 16.85 18.60 -6.55
CA ARG A 16 15.91 19.60 -7.07
C ARG A 16 14.89 18.95 -8.01
N PRO A 17 13.62 19.43 -8.05
CA PRO A 17 12.62 18.91 -8.98
C PRO A 17 13.02 19.12 -10.46
N PRO A 18 12.51 18.30 -11.39
CA PRO A 18 11.54 17.23 -11.18
C PRO A 18 12.19 15.91 -10.76
N PHE A 19 11.49 15.13 -9.94
CA PHE A 19 11.89 13.76 -9.60
C PHE A 19 10.68 12.89 -9.23
N LYS A 20 10.91 11.57 -9.27
CA LYS A 20 9.97 10.53 -8.86
C LYS A 20 10.76 9.52 -8.02
N ILE A 21 10.35 9.32 -6.78
CA ILE A 21 11.04 8.42 -5.86
C ILE A 21 10.06 7.47 -5.19
N ILE A 22 10.56 6.27 -4.90
CA ILE A 22 9.90 5.26 -4.08
C ILE A 22 10.81 4.99 -2.89
N VAL A 23 10.23 5.02 -1.69
CA VAL A 23 10.94 4.86 -0.43
C VAL A 23 10.37 3.64 0.30
N PRO A 24 10.95 2.46 0.11
CA PRO A 24 10.64 1.31 0.95
C PRO A 24 11.35 1.43 2.30
N GLY A 25 10.76 0.86 3.34
CA GLY A 25 11.52 0.57 4.55
C GLY A 25 10.69 0.14 5.73
N ARG A 26 11.40 -0.32 6.75
CA ARG A 26 10.83 -0.70 8.04
C ARG A 26 10.37 0.54 8.82
N VAL A 27 9.18 0.45 9.37
CA VAL A 27 8.52 1.47 10.19
C VAL A 27 8.01 0.84 11.48
N TYR A 28 7.72 1.68 12.47
CA TYR A 28 7.36 1.25 13.81
C TYR A 28 6.18 2.07 14.32
N ARG A 29 5.20 1.41 14.93
CA ARG A 29 4.05 2.06 15.57
C ARG A 29 3.81 1.47 16.94
N PHE A 30 3.24 2.28 17.83
CA PHE A 30 2.79 1.81 19.13
C PHE A 30 1.37 1.25 18.98
N GLU A 31 1.29 0.04 18.43
CA GLU A 31 0.04 -0.71 18.24
C GLU A 31 0.16 -2.06 18.94
N GLN A 32 -0.96 -2.58 19.47
CA GLN A 32 -0.99 -3.92 20.06
C GLN A 32 -0.92 -4.96 18.95
N THR A 33 -0.02 -5.93 19.09
CA THR A 33 0.12 -7.01 18.10
C THR A 33 -1.10 -7.94 18.11
N ASP A 34 -1.75 -8.09 16.96
CA ASP A 34 -2.87 -8.99 16.72
C ASP A 34 -2.76 -9.63 15.32
N ALA A 35 -3.81 -10.27 14.81
CA ALA A 35 -3.77 -10.93 13.49
C ALA A 35 -3.63 -9.94 12.32
N THR A 36 -3.92 -8.65 12.54
CA THR A 36 -3.99 -7.59 11.52
C THR A 36 -3.07 -6.39 11.80
N HIS A 37 -2.51 -6.28 13.01
CA HIS A 37 -1.62 -5.20 13.45
C HIS A 37 -0.32 -5.77 14.00
N GLU A 38 0.80 -5.10 13.69
CA GLU A 38 2.13 -5.43 14.21
C GLU A 38 2.88 -4.13 14.54
N ALA A 39 3.67 -4.14 15.62
CA ALA A 39 4.40 -2.95 16.08
C ALA A 39 5.52 -2.54 15.11
N MET A 40 6.00 -3.48 14.29
CA MET A 40 7.01 -3.28 13.27
C MET A 40 6.54 -3.86 11.93
N PHE A 41 6.59 -3.07 10.87
CA PHE A 41 6.19 -3.50 9.54
C PHE A 41 6.89 -2.73 8.43
N PHE A 42 6.73 -3.14 7.18
CA PHE A 42 7.32 -2.48 6.03
C PHE A 42 6.29 -1.60 5.31
N GLN A 43 6.67 -0.35 5.10
CA GLN A 43 5.90 0.60 4.34
C GLN A 43 6.67 1.00 3.07
N VAL A 44 5.93 1.24 2.00
CA VAL A 44 6.43 1.89 0.79
C VAL A 44 5.69 3.20 0.62
N GLU A 45 6.43 4.29 0.44
CA GLU A 45 5.85 5.56 0.04
C GLU A 45 6.43 6.05 -1.28
N GLY A 46 5.56 6.59 -2.13
CA GLY A 46 5.95 7.27 -3.35
C GLY A 46 5.82 8.78 -3.22
N LEU A 47 6.72 9.50 -3.89
CA LEU A 47 6.67 10.95 -4.04
C LEU A 47 7.02 11.33 -5.48
N VAL A 48 6.17 12.16 -6.09
CA VAL A 48 6.40 12.74 -7.41
C VAL A 48 6.30 14.26 -7.30
N VAL A 49 7.31 14.99 -7.76
CA VAL A 49 7.36 16.46 -7.69
C VAL A 49 7.76 17.03 -9.05
N GLY A 50 7.05 18.07 -9.50
CA GLY A 50 7.27 18.74 -10.79
C GLY A 50 6.47 20.03 -10.92
N LYS A 51 6.46 20.67 -12.09
CA LYS A 51 5.78 21.97 -12.30
C LYS A 51 4.25 21.88 -12.45
N GLN A 52 3.74 20.75 -12.94
CA GLN A 52 2.33 20.58 -13.32
C GLN A 52 1.80 19.20 -12.91
N VAL A 53 2.20 18.71 -11.75
CA VAL A 53 1.69 17.46 -11.19
C VAL A 53 0.30 17.72 -10.62
N SER A 54 -0.68 16.90 -11.00
CA SER A 54 -2.09 17.05 -10.67
C SER A 54 -2.66 15.84 -9.94
N MET A 55 -3.87 15.99 -9.39
CA MET A 55 -4.62 14.87 -8.80
C MET A 55 -4.95 13.81 -9.86
N ALA A 56 -5.09 14.19 -11.13
CA ALA A 56 -5.30 13.23 -12.22
C ALA A 56 -4.09 12.31 -12.40
N ASP A 57 -2.87 12.84 -12.27
CA ASP A 57 -1.63 12.05 -12.33
C ASP A 57 -1.54 11.06 -11.17
N LEU A 58 -1.93 11.49 -9.96
CA LEU A 58 -2.01 10.61 -8.79
C LEU A 58 -3.01 9.48 -9.03
N ARG A 59 -4.23 9.80 -9.49
CA ARG A 59 -5.26 8.79 -9.78
C ARG A 59 -4.81 7.83 -10.88
N GLY A 60 -4.20 8.32 -11.95
CA GLY A 60 -3.65 7.48 -13.02
C GLY A 60 -2.57 6.53 -12.51
N THR A 61 -1.65 7.03 -11.69
CA THR A 61 -0.57 6.24 -11.08
C THR A 61 -1.13 5.12 -10.19
N LEU A 62 -2.07 5.45 -9.30
CA LEU A 62 -2.65 4.47 -8.38
C LEU A 62 -3.58 3.48 -9.07
N ASN A 63 -4.31 3.89 -10.11
CA ASN A 63 -5.09 2.99 -10.96
C ASN A 63 -4.17 1.95 -11.63
N GLU A 64 -3.07 2.38 -12.24
CA GLU A 64 -2.12 1.47 -12.89
C GLU A 64 -1.44 0.55 -11.87
N MET A 65 -1.08 1.06 -10.70
CA MET A 65 -0.57 0.25 -9.60
C MET A 65 -1.58 -0.82 -9.16
N GLY A 66 -2.85 -0.44 -8.95
CA GLY A 66 -3.92 -1.38 -8.61
C GLY A 66 -4.11 -2.45 -9.68
N ARG A 67 -4.07 -2.05 -10.96
CA ARG A 67 -4.17 -2.97 -12.10
C ARG A 67 -3.03 -3.99 -12.14
N ARG A 68 -1.80 -3.56 -11.86
CA ARG A 68 -0.61 -4.46 -11.82
C ARG A 68 -0.57 -5.36 -10.60
N LEU A 69 -1.06 -4.88 -9.45
CA LEU A 69 -1.03 -5.65 -8.21
C LEU A 69 -2.19 -6.65 -8.08
N TYR A 70 -3.38 -6.28 -8.58
CA TYR A 70 -4.64 -7.01 -8.33
C TYR A 70 -5.38 -7.46 -9.60
N GLY A 71 -4.87 -7.09 -10.79
CA GLY A 71 -5.34 -7.58 -12.08
C GLY A 71 -6.09 -6.54 -12.91
N ARG A 72 -6.24 -6.81 -14.22
CA ARG A 72 -6.74 -5.85 -15.22
C ARG A 72 -8.11 -5.24 -14.91
N ASN A 73 -8.99 -5.98 -14.25
CA ASN A 73 -10.39 -5.58 -14.07
C ASN A 73 -10.67 -4.93 -12.71
N ARG A 74 -9.64 -4.55 -11.95
CA ARG A 74 -9.82 -4.00 -10.60
C ARG A 74 -9.90 -2.49 -10.61
N GLN A 75 -10.99 -1.98 -10.05
CA GLN A 75 -11.19 -0.55 -9.85
C GLN A 75 -10.48 -0.07 -8.59
N VAL A 76 -9.79 1.07 -8.69
CA VAL A 76 -9.27 1.81 -7.53
C VAL A 76 -10.23 2.95 -7.20
N GLY A 77 -10.71 2.97 -5.97
CA GLY A 77 -11.58 4.01 -5.43
C GLY A 77 -10.82 4.96 -4.53
N PHE A 78 -11.36 6.17 -4.37
CA PHE A 78 -10.79 7.21 -3.50
C PHE A 78 -11.88 7.72 -2.56
N VAL A 79 -11.57 7.83 -1.29
CA VAL A 79 -12.45 8.45 -0.29
C VAL A 79 -11.67 9.63 0.31
N PRO A 80 -12.22 10.85 0.33
CA PRO A 80 -11.57 11.98 0.98
C PRO A 80 -11.19 11.63 2.42
N SER A 81 -9.96 11.97 2.80
CA SER A 81 -9.39 11.65 4.10
C SER A 81 -8.36 12.71 4.48
N TYR A 82 -7.99 12.75 5.75
CA TYR A 82 -7.07 13.77 6.27
C TYR A 82 -5.70 13.19 6.56
N TYR A 83 -4.67 13.84 6.00
CA TYR A 83 -3.27 13.54 6.24
C TYR A 83 -2.48 14.85 6.32
N PRO A 84 -1.76 15.16 7.41
CA PRO A 84 -1.13 16.48 7.60
C PRO A 84 -0.14 16.92 6.51
N PHE A 85 0.39 15.97 5.74
CA PHE A 85 1.42 16.18 4.72
C PHE A 85 0.87 16.28 3.29
N VAL A 86 -0.44 16.12 3.09
CA VAL A 86 -1.10 16.30 1.79
C VAL A 86 -2.38 17.13 1.92
N GLU A 87 -2.72 17.88 0.88
CA GLU A 87 -3.99 18.59 0.73
C GLU A 87 -4.27 18.86 -0.76
N PRO A 88 -5.35 18.30 -1.36
CA PRO A 88 -6.32 17.38 -0.76
C PRO A 88 -5.74 15.97 -0.50
N GLY A 89 -6.18 15.36 0.61
CA GLY A 89 -5.88 13.97 1.00
C GLY A 89 -7.03 12.99 0.69
N ALA A 90 -6.67 11.73 0.46
CA ALA A 90 -7.63 10.64 0.23
C ALA A 90 -7.07 9.28 0.64
N ASP A 91 -7.94 8.42 1.16
CA ASP A 91 -7.69 6.98 1.22
C ASP A 91 -7.98 6.36 -0.13
N PHE A 92 -7.16 5.41 -0.56
CA PHE A 92 -7.39 4.66 -1.78
C PHE A 92 -7.56 3.16 -1.51
N TYR A 93 -8.52 2.59 -2.24
CA TYR A 93 -9.00 1.23 -2.03
C TYR A 93 -8.98 0.48 -3.35
N VAL A 94 -8.81 -0.84 -3.30
CA VAL A 94 -9.04 -1.71 -4.45
C VAL A 94 -10.36 -2.47 -4.27
N GLN A 95 -11.09 -2.69 -5.36
CA GLN A 95 -12.25 -3.58 -5.34
C GLN A 95 -11.86 -4.98 -4.82
N CYS A 96 -12.65 -5.53 -3.91
CA CYS A 96 -12.37 -6.83 -3.32
C CYS A 96 -12.31 -7.94 -4.39
N ALA A 97 -11.24 -8.74 -4.32
CA ALA A 97 -10.98 -9.75 -5.33
C ALA A 97 -12.05 -10.84 -5.41
N VAL A 98 -12.60 -11.19 -4.25
CA VAL A 98 -13.51 -12.33 -4.03
C VAL A 98 -14.96 -11.99 -4.39
N CYS A 99 -15.48 -10.88 -3.86
CA CYS A 99 -16.90 -10.53 -4.03
C CYS A 99 -17.17 -9.57 -5.20
N GLN A 100 -16.12 -9.02 -5.82
CA GLN A 100 -16.23 -8.06 -6.94
C GLN A 100 -17.11 -6.85 -6.58
N GLY A 101 -16.99 -6.33 -5.35
CA GLY A 101 -17.76 -5.18 -4.89
C GLY A 101 -19.06 -5.52 -4.14
N ARG A 102 -19.54 -6.78 -4.16
CA ARG A 102 -20.79 -7.17 -3.48
C ARG A 102 -20.70 -7.20 -1.95
N GLY A 103 -19.49 -7.27 -1.40
CA GLY A 103 -19.26 -7.55 0.02
C GLY A 103 -19.10 -9.04 0.32
N CYS A 104 -18.14 -9.38 1.18
CA CYS A 104 -17.96 -10.71 1.75
C CYS A 104 -17.25 -10.62 3.10
N THR A 105 -17.14 -11.73 3.82
CA THR A 105 -16.41 -11.83 5.10
C THR A 105 -14.98 -11.32 4.98
N GLY A 106 -14.27 -11.64 3.90
CA GLY A 106 -12.88 -11.20 3.68
C GLY A 106 -12.70 -9.68 3.54
N CYS A 107 -13.71 -8.93 3.09
CA CYS A 107 -13.69 -7.47 3.06
C CYS A 107 -14.62 -6.83 4.10
N LYS A 108 -15.05 -7.60 5.11
CA LYS A 108 -16.00 -7.16 6.16
C LYS A 108 -17.25 -6.50 5.59
N GLY A 109 -17.77 -7.03 4.48
CA GLY A 109 -18.97 -6.54 3.80
C GLY A 109 -18.78 -5.26 2.96
N GLN A 110 -17.59 -4.64 2.94
CA GLN A 110 -17.40 -3.33 2.30
C GLN A 110 -17.30 -3.38 0.77
N GLY A 111 -17.09 -4.56 0.18
CA GLY A 111 -16.88 -4.71 -1.26
C GLY A 111 -15.52 -4.19 -1.77
N ARG A 112 -14.75 -3.52 -0.91
CA ARG A 112 -13.44 -2.92 -1.18
C ARG A 112 -12.44 -3.23 -0.08
N LEU A 113 -11.16 -3.16 -0.42
CA LEU A 113 -10.04 -3.37 0.48
C LEU A 113 -9.20 -2.10 0.48
N GLU A 114 -9.01 -1.51 1.65
CA GLU A 114 -8.14 -0.34 1.83
C GLU A 114 -6.68 -0.74 1.54
N ILE A 115 -6.00 0.07 0.73
CA ILE A 115 -4.59 -0.13 0.37
C ILE A 115 -3.69 0.85 1.11
N GLY A 116 -4.12 2.11 1.23
CA GLY A 116 -3.40 3.11 2.00
C GLY A 116 -3.89 4.53 1.73
N GLY A 117 -3.07 5.51 2.09
CA GLY A 117 -3.35 6.94 1.96
C GLY A 117 -2.59 7.59 0.81
N CYS A 118 -3.15 8.65 0.25
CA CYS A 118 -2.54 9.44 -0.82
C CYS A 118 -3.03 10.89 -0.82
N GLY A 119 -2.38 11.74 -1.60
CA GLY A 119 -2.86 13.10 -1.85
C GLY A 119 -1.84 14.00 -2.52
N MET A 120 -2.23 15.24 -2.76
CA MET A 120 -1.33 16.28 -3.28
C MET A 120 -0.46 16.80 -2.14
N VAL A 121 0.86 16.87 -2.29
CA VAL A 121 1.76 17.29 -1.22
C VAL A 121 1.43 18.70 -0.75
N HIS A 122 1.27 18.87 0.57
CA HIS A 122 0.87 20.13 1.18
C HIS A 122 1.95 21.21 0.91
N PRO A 123 1.58 22.45 0.52
CA PRO A 123 2.56 23.51 0.19
C PRO A 123 3.62 23.76 1.27
N ASN A 124 3.24 23.72 2.55
CA ASN A 124 4.17 23.86 3.68
C ASN A 124 5.31 22.83 3.67
N VAL A 125 5.09 21.62 3.14
CA VAL A 125 6.15 20.60 3.00
C VAL A 125 7.21 21.07 1.99
N PHE A 126 6.79 21.66 0.87
CA PHE A 126 7.72 22.23 -0.12
C PHE A 126 8.43 23.49 0.39
N GLN A 127 7.72 24.34 1.14
CA GLN A 127 8.32 25.52 1.76
C GLN A 127 9.43 25.15 2.75
N ALA A 128 9.23 24.09 3.54
CA ALA A 128 10.23 23.60 4.51
C ALA A 128 11.56 23.18 3.88
N VAL A 129 11.55 22.76 2.60
CA VAL A 129 12.76 22.38 1.82
C VAL A 129 13.16 23.44 0.80
N GLY A 130 12.57 24.64 0.85
CA GLY A 130 12.92 25.76 -0.02
C GLY A 130 12.52 25.59 -1.49
N TYR A 131 11.49 24.78 -1.78
CA TYR A 131 10.97 24.61 -3.13
C TYR A 131 9.88 25.65 -3.43
N LYS A 132 9.87 26.16 -4.67
CA LYS A 132 8.92 27.18 -5.15
C LYS A 132 8.41 26.82 -6.54
N GLY A 133 7.15 27.15 -6.83
CA GLY A 133 6.55 26.95 -8.16
C GLY A 133 6.45 25.48 -8.59
N VAL A 134 6.26 24.57 -7.63
CA VAL A 134 6.12 23.14 -7.88
C VAL A 134 4.85 22.60 -7.23
N THR A 135 4.34 21.52 -7.80
CA THR A 135 3.31 20.67 -7.23
C THR A 135 3.83 19.23 -7.18
N GLY A 136 3.12 18.38 -6.45
CA GLY A 136 3.48 16.98 -6.35
C GLY A 136 2.40 16.17 -5.68
N PHE A 137 2.48 14.85 -5.82
CA PHE A 137 1.63 13.93 -5.07
C PHE A 137 2.48 12.95 -4.28
N ALA A 138 1.92 12.44 -3.20
CA ALA A 138 2.48 11.36 -2.42
C ALA A 138 1.44 10.27 -2.18
N PHE A 139 1.91 9.05 -1.95
CA PHE A 139 1.08 7.93 -1.50
C PHE A 139 1.88 7.01 -0.59
N GLY A 140 1.21 6.27 0.28
CA GLY A 140 1.82 5.32 1.19
C GLY A 140 0.96 4.06 1.35
N LEU A 141 1.62 2.91 1.41
CA LEU A 141 0.97 1.60 1.59
C LEU A 141 1.83 0.66 2.42
N GLY A 142 1.18 -0.23 3.18
CA GLY A 142 1.86 -1.29 3.95
C GLY A 142 2.05 -2.55 3.11
N LEU A 143 3.27 -3.07 3.05
CA LEU A 143 3.59 -4.24 2.22
C LEU A 143 2.91 -5.51 2.74
N GLU A 144 2.88 -5.70 4.05
CA GLU A 144 2.25 -6.85 4.70
C GLU A 144 0.76 -6.87 4.40
N ARG A 145 0.08 -5.73 4.46
CA ARG A 145 -1.35 -5.64 4.11
C ARG A 145 -1.60 -6.10 2.67
N ILE A 146 -0.76 -5.66 1.73
CA ILE A 146 -0.85 -6.11 0.34
C ILE A 146 -0.54 -7.61 0.22
N ALA A 147 0.49 -8.10 0.90
CA ALA A 147 0.87 -9.51 0.88
C ALA A 147 -0.21 -10.42 1.48
N MET A 148 -0.81 -10.02 2.60
CA MET A 148 -1.94 -10.73 3.23
C MET A 148 -3.12 -10.81 2.27
N GLN A 149 -3.48 -9.70 1.63
CA GLN A 149 -4.58 -9.68 0.66
C GLN A 149 -4.27 -10.52 -0.59
N LYS A 150 -3.04 -10.43 -1.11
CA LYS A 150 -2.61 -11.11 -2.34
C LYS A 150 -2.44 -12.61 -2.16
N TYR A 151 -1.80 -13.04 -1.07
CA TYR A 151 -1.47 -14.44 -0.80
C TYR A 151 -2.41 -15.10 0.23
N ARG A 152 -3.47 -14.39 0.65
CA ARG A 152 -4.46 -14.86 1.64
C ARG A 152 -3.81 -15.31 2.95
N VAL A 153 -2.79 -14.58 3.40
CA VAL A 153 -2.15 -14.81 4.70
C VAL A 153 -3.10 -14.28 5.78
N PRO A 154 -3.58 -15.13 6.71
CA PRO A 154 -4.63 -14.74 7.65
C PRO A 154 -4.11 -13.93 8.84
N ASP A 155 -2.79 -13.94 9.06
CA ASP A 155 -2.16 -13.41 10.27
C ASP A 155 -0.82 -12.76 9.94
N ILE A 156 -0.67 -11.47 10.25
CA ILE A 156 0.55 -10.70 10.00
C ILE A 156 1.78 -11.27 10.73
N ARG A 157 1.58 -11.90 11.90
CA ARG A 157 2.67 -12.43 12.73
C ARG A 157 3.44 -13.55 12.04
N LEU A 158 2.81 -14.22 11.06
CA LEU A 158 3.46 -15.27 10.27
C LEU A 158 4.66 -14.75 9.47
N PHE A 159 4.67 -13.48 9.06
CA PHE A 159 5.82 -12.87 8.37
C PHE A 159 7.05 -12.75 9.28
N TYR A 160 6.87 -12.69 10.60
CA TYR A 160 7.94 -12.46 11.56
C TYR A 160 8.32 -13.70 12.38
N ALA A 161 7.49 -14.75 12.34
CA ALA A 161 7.74 -16.00 13.04
C ALA A 161 8.93 -16.80 12.49
N ASN A 162 9.42 -16.48 11.28
CA ASN A 162 10.50 -17.20 10.59
C ASN A 162 10.27 -18.72 10.48
N ASN A 163 9.00 -19.14 10.39
CA ASN A 163 8.65 -20.55 10.27
C ASN A 163 8.98 -21.07 8.87
N LEU A 164 9.85 -22.08 8.78
CA LEU A 164 10.27 -22.66 7.50
C LEU A 164 9.09 -23.18 6.66
N ALA A 165 8.09 -23.82 7.27
CA ALA A 165 6.90 -24.32 6.57
C ALA A 165 6.02 -23.18 6.01
N PHE A 166 6.06 -22.00 6.61
CA PHE A 166 5.45 -20.80 6.03
C PHE A 166 6.28 -20.28 4.85
N LEU A 167 7.59 -20.13 5.04
CA LEU A 167 8.50 -19.57 4.03
C LEU A 167 8.60 -20.45 2.77
N GLU A 168 8.54 -21.77 2.92
CA GLU A 168 8.60 -22.73 1.81
C GLU A 168 7.43 -22.60 0.82
N GLN A 169 6.28 -22.06 1.25
CA GLN A 169 5.14 -21.78 0.37
C GLN A 169 5.47 -20.75 -0.72
N PHE A 170 6.58 -20.02 -0.56
CA PHE A 170 7.03 -18.97 -1.47
C PHE A 170 8.33 -19.33 -2.22
N ARG A 171 8.82 -20.58 -2.10
CA ARG A 171 10.02 -21.03 -2.85
C ARG A 171 9.67 -21.42 -4.29
N GLY A 172 10.50 -21.01 -5.25
CA GLY A 172 10.66 -21.69 -6.55
C GLY A 172 9.67 -21.41 -7.69
N ALA A 173 8.62 -20.62 -7.51
CA ALA A 173 7.71 -20.24 -8.61
C ALA A 173 7.66 -18.72 -8.74
N GLY A 174 7.62 -18.22 -9.98
CA GLY A 174 7.14 -16.87 -10.24
C GLY A 174 5.85 -16.68 -9.44
N LEU A 175 5.78 -15.59 -8.66
CA LEU A 175 4.63 -15.25 -7.83
C LEU A 175 3.37 -15.49 -8.68
N PRO A 176 2.41 -16.32 -8.23
CA PRO A 176 1.31 -16.76 -9.08
C PRO A 176 0.65 -15.53 -9.74
N GLU A 177 0.71 -15.48 -11.07
CA GLU A 177 -0.04 -14.50 -11.83
C GLU A 177 -1.54 -14.73 -11.54
N LEU A 178 -2.30 -13.64 -11.50
CA LEU A 178 -3.67 -13.57 -10.99
C LEU A 178 -4.71 -14.42 -11.76
N GLU A 179 -4.29 -15.31 -12.64
CA GLU A 179 -5.14 -16.26 -13.34
C GLU A 179 -5.26 -17.55 -12.50
N GLN A 180 -6.10 -17.42 -11.47
CA GLN A 180 -6.68 -18.48 -10.63
C GLN A 180 -5.81 -19.01 -9.47
N PRO A 181 -6.35 -19.09 -8.24
CA PRO A 181 -5.57 -19.34 -7.03
C PRO A 181 -5.32 -20.83 -6.79
N ALA A 182 -4.12 -21.19 -6.34
CA ALA A 182 -3.95 -22.40 -5.53
C ALA A 182 -4.59 -22.18 -4.15
N PRO A 183 -5.32 -23.16 -3.58
CA PRO A 183 -5.95 -23.02 -2.27
C PRO A 183 -4.91 -22.83 -1.17
N SER A 184 -5.22 -21.97 -0.20
CA SER A 184 -4.35 -21.73 0.96
C SER A 184 -4.33 -22.96 1.88
N VAL A 185 -3.24 -23.12 2.64
CA VAL A 185 -3.07 -24.22 3.61
C VAL A 185 -4.19 -24.25 4.67
N ALA A 186 -4.80 -23.10 4.99
CA ALA A 186 -5.95 -23.01 5.88
C ALA A 186 -7.18 -23.77 5.36
N GLN A 187 -7.34 -23.89 4.03
CA GLN A 187 -8.42 -24.68 3.43
C GLN A 187 -8.10 -26.18 3.45
N ARG A 188 -6.83 -26.57 3.30
CA ARG A 188 -6.39 -27.98 3.31
C ARG A 188 -6.43 -28.65 4.69
N GLN A 189 -6.42 -27.86 5.76
CA GLN A 189 -6.54 -28.38 7.14
C GLN A 189 -7.99 -28.60 7.57
N LEU A 190 -8.96 -27.89 6.98
CA LEU A 190 -10.40 -28.08 7.22
C LEU A 190 -11.03 -29.21 6.39
N GLU A 191 -10.43 -29.57 5.25
CA GLU A 191 -10.88 -30.68 4.40
C GLU A 191 -10.34 -32.06 4.84
N ARG A 192 -9.51 -32.09 5.89
CA ARG A 192 -8.93 -33.30 6.48
C ARG A 192 -9.48 -33.64 7.87
N SER A 193 -10.56 -32.97 8.28
CA SER A 193 -11.30 -33.21 9.53
C SER A 193 -12.73 -33.63 9.24
#